data_AF-A0A1V6F1R9-F1
#
_entry.id   AF-A0A1V6F1R9-F1
#
_cell.length_a   1.000
_cell.length_b   1.000
_cell.length_c   1.000
_cell.angle_alpha   90.00
_cell.angle_beta   90.00
_cell.angle_gamma   90.00
#
_symmetry.space_group_name_H-M   'P 1'
#
loop_
_entity.id
_entity.type
_entity.pdbx_description
1 polymer ?
#
loop_
_entity_poly.entity_id
_entity_poly.type
_entity_poly.pdbx_seq_one_letter_code
_entity_poly.pdbx_strand_id
1 'polypeptide(L)'
;MIHTDYLVADADIPLISCDRLKDELLIYNLDESATAKLIDRFETLTGKTIDKCFRITELSGGQKVILMALLAIYSPAPKIRFVNLLNALDPKRREAIQILIQNSGKDIILEDRL
;
A
#
# COMPACT_ATOMS: atom_id res chain seq x y z
N MET A 1 10.23 -4.45 20.37
CA MET A 1 11.52 -4.36 19.65
C MET A 1 11.32 -3.41 18.47
N ILE A 2 12.23 -2.47 18.24
CA ILE A 2 12.20 -1.66 17.01
C ILE A 2 12.78 -2.55 15.92
N HIS A 3 11.94 -3.03 15.02
CA HIS A 3 12.35 -3.80 13.84
C HIS A 3 12.99 -2.84 12.83
N THR A 4 14.29 -2.59 12.94
CA THR A 4 15.04 -1.60 12.14
C THR A 4 15.23 -2.02 10.67
N ASP A 5 14.81 -3.23 10.31
CA ASP A 5 14.99 -3.85 9.00
C ASP A 5 13.68 -4.00 8.18
N TYR A 6 12.57 -3.41 8.64
CA TYR A 6 11.27 -3.48 7.96
C TYR A 6 10.93 -2.17 7.26
N LEU A 7 10.33 -2.27 6.07
CA LEU A 7 9.57 -1.16 5.49
C LEU A 7 8.33 -0.93 6.35
N VAL A 8 8.25 0.22 7.01
CA VAL A 8 7.11 0.58 7.85
C VAL A 8 6.06 1.29 6.99
N ALA A 9 4.85 0.73 6.98
CA ALA A 9 3.68 1.27 6.29
C ALA A 9 2.58 1.52 7.33
N ASP A 10 2.46 2.78 7.77
CA ASP A 10 1.54 3.20 8.83
C ASP A 10 0.22 3.73 8.24
N ALA A 11 -0.88 3.03 8.50
CA ALA A 11 -2.18 3.38 7.94
C ALA A 11 -2.76 4.69 8.49
N ASP A 12 -2.25 5.19 9.61
CA ASP A 12 -2.62 6.52 10.14
C ASP A 12 -1.97 7.65 9.31
N ILE A 13 -0.88 7.36 8.59
CA ILE A 13 -0.14 8.29 7.73
C ILE A 13 0.26 7.58 6.42
N PRO A 14 -0.72 7.21 5.57
CA PRO A 14 -0.52 6.15 4.58
C PRO A 14 0.39 6.53 3.40
N LEU A 15 0.55 7.81 3.09
CA LEU A 15 1.34 8.26 1.92
C LEU A 15 2.29 9.36 2.34
N ILE A 16 3.47 9.35 1.72
CA ILE A 16 4.59 10.23 2.03
C ILE A 16 4.52 11.50 1.17
N SER A 17 4.08 11.35 -0.08
CA SER A 17 3.86 12.42 -1.05
C SER A 17 2.39 12.83 -1.11
N CYS A 18 2.18 14.12 -1.32
CA CYS A 18 0.88 14.73 -1.60
C CYS A 18 0.75 15.21 -3.05
N ASP A 19 1.66 14.85 -3.96
CA ASP A 19 1.57 15.25 -5.38
C ASP A 19 1.13 14.10 -6.28
N ARG A 20 2.00 13.58 -7.14
CA ARG A 20 1.63 12.60 -8.16
C ARG A 20 2.00 11.18 -7.75
N LEU A 21 1.24 10.19 -8.24
CA LEU A 21 1.52 8.78 -8.01
C LEU A 21 2.98 8.40 -8.34
N LYS A 22 3.54 8.95 -9.42
CA LYS A 22 4.95 8.72 -9.81
C LYS A 22 5.96 8.96 -8.68
N ASP A 23 5.68 9.89 -7.77
CA ASP A 23 6.61 10.24 -6.70
C ASP A 23 6.62 9.13 -5.63
N GLU A 24 5.45 8.56 -5.32
CA GLU A 24 5.34 7.37 -4.48
C GLU A 24 5.98 6.15 -5.13
N LEU A 25 5.74 5.92 -6.43
CA LEU A 25 6.34 4.81 -7.17
C LEU A 25 7.87 4.87 -7.10
N LEU A 26 8.46 6.07 -7.17
CA LEU A 26 9.90 6.29 -7.02
C LEU A 26 10.37 6.02 -5.58
N ILE A 27 9.66 6.53 -4.57
CA ILE A 27 10.00 6.32 -3.15
C ILE A 27 10.01 4.84 -2.79
N TYR A 28 9.02 4.09 -3.27
CA TYR A 28 8.92 2.65 -3.04
C TYR A 28 9.74 1.80 -4.04
N ASN A 29 10.45 2.44 -4.97
CA ASN A 29 11.29 1.80 -5.98
C ASN A 29 10.56 0.73 -6.82
N LEU A 30 9.37 1.05 -7.33
CA LEU A 30 8.61 0.17 -8.20
C LEU A 30 9.10 0.27 -9.65
N ASP A 31 9.31 -0.89 -10.28
CA ASP A 31 9.53 -0.97 -11.72
C ASP A 31 8.21 -0.87 -12.52
N GLU A 32 8.31 -0.86 -13.85
CA GLU A 32 7.15 -0.77 -14.74
C GLU A 32 6.17 -1.95 -14.60
N SER A 33 6.68 -3.16 -14.35
CA SER A 33 5.84 -4.35 -14.20
C SER A 33 5.04 -4.31 -12.89
N ALA A 34 5.71 -3.96 -11.79
CA ALA A 34 5.11 -3.76 -10.48
C ALA A 34 4.11 -2.60 -10.52
N THR A 35 4.44 -1.51 -11.21
CA THR A 35 3.55 -0.36 -11.39
C THR A 35 2.26 -0.75 -12.11
N ALA A 36 2.35 -1.50 -13.21
CA ALA A 36 1.17 -1.95 -13.95
C ALA A 36 0.25 -2.82 -13.06
N LYS A 37 0.83 -3.76 -12.31
CA LYS A 37 0.09 -4.61 -11.35
C LYS A 37 -0.55 -3.80 -10.23
N LEU A 38 0.13 -2.77 -9.74
CA LEU A 38 -0.38 -1.88 -8.72
C LEU A 38 -1.62 -1.13 -9.21
N ILE A 39 -1.54 -0.52 -10.40
CA ILE A 39 -2.64 0.27 -10.98
C ILE A 39 -3.87 -0.62 -11.21
N ASP A 40 -3.69 -1.77 -11.87
CA ASP A 40 -4.77 -2.74 -12.12
C ASP A 40 -5.43 -3.23 -10.82
N ARG A 41 -4.61 -3.59 -9.83
CA ARG A 41 -5.12 -4.05 -8.55
C ARG A 41 -5.82 -2.94 -7.78
N PHE A 42 -5.30 -1.71 -7.84
CA PHE A 42 -5.92 -0.56 -7.19
C PHE A 42 -7.32 -0.29 -7.76
N GLU A 43 -7.45 -0.27 -9.08
CA GLU A 43 -8.73 -0.10 -9.76
C GLU A 43 -9.70 -1.22 -9.39
N THR A 44 -9.26 -2.49 -9.38
CA THR A 44 -10.08 -3.63 -8.98
C THR A 44 -10.63 -3.49 -7.54
N LEU A 45 -9.82 -2.98 -6.61
CA LEU A 45 -10.19 -2.88 -5.18
C LEU A 45 -11.02 -1.63 -4.86
N THR A 46 -10.89 -0.57 -5.65
CA THR A 46 -11.47 0.75 -5.34
C THR A 46 -12.52 1.21 -6.34
N GLY A 47 -12.54 0.63 -7.54
CA GLY A 47 -13.32 1.11 -8.69
C GLY A 47 -12.79 2.43 -9.27
N LYS A 48 -11.62 2.91 -8.84
CA LYS A 48 -11.04 4.19 -9.26
C LYS A 48 -9.84 3.96 -10.17
N THR A 49 -9.98 4.38 -11.42
CA THR A 49 -8.89 4.38 -12.40
C THR A 49 -7.87 5.45 -12.05
N ILE A 50 -6.58 5.09 -12.07
CA ILE A 50 -5.46 6.01 -11.79
C ILE A 50 -4.33 5.76 -12.80
N ASP A 51 -3.44 6.74 -12.95
CA ASP A 51 -2.19 6.61 -13.71
C ASP A 51 -1.01 7.24 -12.94
N LYS A 52 0.19 7.22 -13.52
CA LYS A 52 1.41 7.77 -12.88
C LYS A 52 1.33 9.28 -12.61
N CYS A 53 0.52 10.01 -13.37
CA CYS A 53 0.34 11.45 -13.23
C CYS A 53 -0.81 11.80 -12.28
N PHE A 54 -1.57 10.82 -11.81
CA PHE A 54 -2.72 10.98 -10.93
C PHE A 54 -2.33 11.70 -9.63
N ARG A 55 -3.17 12.66 -9.22
CA ARG A 55 -2.96 13.44 -7.99
C ARG A 55 -3.45 12.67 -6.77
N ILE A 56 -2.55 12.34 -5.87
CA ILE A 56 -2.83 11.57 -4.66
C ILE A 56 -3.85 12.27 -3.74
N THR A 57 -3.90 13.60 -3.77
CA THR A 57 -4.86 14.40 -2.98
C THR A 57 -6.32 14.11 -3.32
N GLU A 58 -6.61 13.55 -4.50
CA GLU A 58 -7.96 13.19 -4.93
C GLU A 58 -8.43 11.84 -4.37
N LEU A 59 -7.58 11.11 -3.65
CA LEU A 59 -7.93 9.85 -3.01
C LEU A 59 -8.60 10.10 -1.65
N SER A 60 -9.63 9.32 -1.33
CA SER A 60 -10.18 9.24 0.03
C SER A 60 -9.17 8.61 1.00
N GLY A 61 -9.37 8.78 2.31
CA GLY A 61 -8.50 8.19 3.33
C GLY A 61 -8.29 6.67 3.14
N GLY A 62 -9.39 5.92 2.97
CA GLY A 62 -9.32 4.48 2.71
C GLY A 62 -8.63 4.13 1.38
N GLN A 63 -8.81 4.93 0.33
CA GLN A 63 -8.09 4.75 -0.93
C GLN A 63 -6.58 4.95 -0.76
N LYS A 64 -6.16 5.92 0.06
CA LYS A 64 -4.74 6.13 0.36
C LYS A 64 -4.14 4.95 1.12
N VAL A 65 -4.87 4.38 2.08
CA VAL A 65 -4.45 3.17 2.80
C VAL A 65 -4.27 1.97 1.87
N ILE A 66 -5.19 1.77 0.92
CA ILE A 66 -5.07 0.71 -0.09
C ILE A 66 -3.85 0.95 -0.97
N LEU A 67 -3.65 2.19 -1.43
CA LEU A 67 -2.51 2.55 -2.26
C LEU A 67 -1.18 2.27 -1.52
N MET A 68 -1.06 2.68 -0.26
CA MET A 68 0.08 2.37 0.61
C MET A 68 0.35 0.87 0.69
N ALA A 69 -0.70 0.07 0.94
CA ALA A 69 -0.55 -1.38 1.07
C ALA A 69 -0.02 -2.00 -0.23
N LEU A 70 -0.54 -1.58 -1.39
CA LEU A 70 -0.07 -2.06 -2.69
C LEU A 70 1.35 -1.59 -3.00
N LEU A 71 1.69 -0.33 -2.70
CA LEU A 71 3.06 0.20 -2.84
C LEU A 71 4.04 -0.65 -2.03
N ALA A 72 3.74 -0.89 -0.76
CA ALA A 72 4.59 -1.71 0.11
C ALA A 72 4.70 -3.17 -0.39
N ILE A 73 3.57 -3.81 -0.72
CA ILE A 73 3.55 -5.21 -1.19
C ILE A 73 4.33 -5.38 -2.50
N TYR A 74 4.18 -4.46 -3.46
CA TYR A 74 4.86 -4.56 -4.76
C TYR A 74 6.26 -3.94 -4.80
N SER A 75 6.69 -3.24 -3.74
CA SER A 75 8.07 -2.77 -3.58
C SER A 75 9.08 -3.93 -3.58
N PRO A 76 10.39 -3.69 -3.71
CA PRO A 76 11.40 -4.74 -3.54
C PRO A 76 11.69 -5.10 -2.06
N ALA A 77 11.08 -4.42 -1.09
CA ALA A 77 11.37 -4.67 0.33
C ALA A 77 10.94 -6.09 0.75
N PRO A 78 11.85 -6.93 1.30
CA PRO A 78 11.52 -8.31 1.66
C PRO A 78 10.72 -8.42 2.97
N LYS A 79 10.77 -7.36 3.80
CA LYS A 79 10.13 -7.29 5.12
C LYS A 79 9.26 -6.04 5.21
N ILE A 80 7.99 -6.21 5.60
CA ILE A 80 7.02 -5.11 5.70
C ILE A 80 6.32 -5.15 7.05
N ARG A 81 6.25 -4.01 7.72
CA ARG A 81 5.49 -3.84 8.95
C ARG A 81 4.33 -2.91 8.67
N PHE A 82 3.14 -3.46 8.67
CA PHE A 82 1.90 -2.70 8.57
C PHE A 82 1.40 -2.31 9.95
N VAL A 83 1.16 -1.03 10.17
CA VAL A 83 0.59 -0.51 11.42
C VAL A 83 -0.85 -0.08 11.15
N ASN A 84 -1.79 -0.55 11.98
CA ASN A 84 -3.22 -0.22 11.94
C ASN A 84 -3.94 -0.51 10.60
N LEU A 85 -3.33 -1.29 9.71
CA LEU A 85 -3.84 -1.53 8.36
C LEU A 85 -5.24 -2.15 8.35
N LEU A 86 -5.47 -3.21 9.13
CA LEU A 86 -6.75 -3.91 9.11
C LEU A 86 -7.88 -3.05 9.71
N ASN A 87 -7.56 -2.21 10.69
CA ASN A 87 -8.51 -1.30 11.33
C ASN A 87 -8.94 -0.16 10.41
N ALA A 88 -8.06 0.27 9.50
CA ALA A 88 -8.33 1.33 8.53
C ALA A 88 -9.15 0.87 7.31
N LEU A 89 -9.44 -0.43 7.18
CA LEU A 89 -10.15 -1.02 6.03
C LEU A 89 -11.53 -1.57 6.40
N ASP A 90 -12.48 -1.42 5.47
CA ASP A 90 -13.77 -2.11 5.53
C ASP A 90 -13.62 -3.63 5.32
N PRO A 91 -14.61 -4.45 5.75
CA PRO A 91 -14.49 -5.91 5.73
C PRO A 91 -14.12 -6.50 4.36
N LYS A 92 -14.70 -5.99 3.27
CA LYS A 92 -14.46 -6.51 1.91
C LYS A 92 -13.02 -6.24 1.49
N ARG A 93 -12.52 -5.03 1.75
CA ARG A 93 -11.15 -4.66 1.39
C ARG A 93 -10.11 -5.32 2.29
N ARG A 94 -10.45 -5.52 3.56
CA ARG A 94 -9.60 -6.25 4.51
C ARG A 94 -9.29 -7.66 4.03
N GLU A 95 -10.31 -8.41 3.61
CA GLU A 95 -10.14 -9.77 3.09
C GLU A 95 -9.24 -9.79 1.84
N ALA A 96 -9.49 -8.89 0.89
CA ALA A 96 -8.69 -8.82 -0.34
C ALA A 96 -7.21 -8.48 -0.07
N ILE A 97 -6.94 -7.56 0.86
CA ILE A 97 -5.56 -7.22 1.27
C ILE A 97 -4.90 -8.36 2.02
N GLN A 98 -5.62 -9.10 2.87
CA GLN A 98 -5.08 -10.28 3.56
C GLN A 98 -4.65 -11.36 2.57
N ILE A 99 -5.45 -11.61 1.53
CA ILE A 99 -5.10 -12.54 0.45
C ILE A 99 -3.81 -12.08 -0.27
N LEU A 100 -3.65 -10.78 -0.52
CA LEU A 100 -2.42 -10.26 -1.15
C LEU A 100 -1.20 -10.41 -0.23
N ILE A 101 -1.36 -10.17 1.06
CA ILE A 101 -0.31 -10.35 2.06
C ILE A 101 0.16 -11.81 2.08
N GLN A 102 -0.78 -12.76 2.17
CA GLN A 102 -0.48 -14.19 2.19
C GLN A 102 0.25 -14.68 0.94
N ASN A 103 -0.09 -14.10 -0.23
CA ASN A 103 0.51 -14.47 -1.51
C ASN A 103 1.76 -13.65 -1.89
N SER A 104 2.18 -12.69 -1.06
CA SER A 104 3.28 -11.79 -1.39
C SER A 104 4.67 -12.44 -1.37
N GLY A 105 4.83 -13.54 -0.63
CA GLY A 105 6.12 -14.18 -0.38
C GLY A 105 7.06 -13.36 0.52
N LYS A 106 6.54 -12.31 1.17
CA LYS A 106 7.31 -11.42 2.04
C LYS A 106 7.10 -11.75 3.52
N ASP A 107 8.06 -11.35 4.34
CA ASP A 107 7.93 -11.36 5.79
C ASP A 107 7.11 -10.14 6.22
N ILE A 108 5.83 -10.36 6.56
CA ILE A 108 4.88 -9.30 6.85
C ILE A 108 4.39 -9.41 8.29
N ILE A 109 4.55 -8.30 9.04
CA ILE A 109 3.98 -8.13 10.37
C ILE A 109 2.78 -7.19 10.28
N LEU A 110 1.67 -7.62 10.89
CA LEU A 110 0.50 -6.78 11.13
C LEU A 110 0.49 -6.37 12.60
N GLU A 111 0.53 -5.07 12.86
CA GLU A 111 0.49 -4.50 14.20
C GLU A 111 -0.73 -3.61 14.35
N ASP A 112 -1.48 -3.84 15.43
CA ASP A 112 -2.57 -2.97 15.85
C ASP A 112 -2.11 -2.17 17.07
N ARG A 113 -2.14 -0.83 16.96
CA ARG A 113 -1.94 0.05 18.12
C ARG A 113 -3.30 0.21 18.81
N LEU A 114 -3.36 -0.24 20.07
CA LEU A 114 -4.50 -0.05 20.97
C LEU A 114 -4.74 1.42 21.31
#